data_AF-A0A820W817-F1
#
_entry.id   AF-A0A820W817-F1
#
_cell.length_a   1.000
_cell.length_b   1.000
_cell.length_c   1.000
_cell.angle_alpha   90.00
_cell.angle_beta   90.00
_cell.angle_gamma   90.00
#
_symmetry.space_group_name_H-M   'P 1'
#
loop_
_entity.id
_entity.type
_entity.pdbx_description
1 polymer ?
#
loop_
_entity_poly.entity_id
_entity_poly.type
_entity_poly.pdbx_seq_one_letter_code
_entity_poly.pdbx_strand_id
1 'polypeptide(L)'
;FFELLKLESGHICSENDEVNHQSYRLNLNPCQGNIIYGEVETFQRDILEEEFNNNKKIFGKRYAKRHKCLIVDEVDNMCLDRARHVLYLSHEIEILTTETKDADDMSNSIDKISKFKGKSVENNNIYIPKYLHKFVKYKLKRWVDSAFQARIMTEDDHFVLNIPKTDGQNNQKQKTIIVLDKDTGVKQYSILWSHGLAQFLELKYRGKLPVESLKAVFISNKGLFQRYKSCLYDLTGTLGSENSQSFLSDLYYVKFADLSTSK
;
A
#
# COMPACT_ATOMS: atom_id res chain seq x y z
N PHE A 1 19.75 -16.16 26.99
CA PHE A 1 18.77 -16.11 28.09
C PHE A 1 17.51 -16.91 27.78
N PHE A 2 16.76 -16.60 26.70
CA PHE A 2 15.52 -17.31 26.37
C PHE A 2 15.69 -18.82 26.15
N GLU A 3 16.81 -19.24 25.57
CA GLU A 3 17.15 -20.66 25.41
C GLU A 3 17.23 -21.42 26.75
N LEU A 4 17.73 -20.77 27.83
CA LEU A 4 17.75 -21.35 29.18
C LEU A 4 16.33 -21.63 29.69
N LEU A 5 15.35 -20.82 29.26
CA LEU A 5 13.93 -20.99 29.58
C LEU A 5 13.20 -21.91 28.58
N LYS A 6 13.93 -22.54 27.66
CA LYS A 6 13.38 -23.34 26.55
C LYS A 6 12.40 -22.54 25.70
N LEU A 7 12.69 -21.24 25.50
CA LEU A 7 11.97 -20.35 24.59
C LEU A 7 12.84 -20.08 23.36
N GLU A 8 12.20 -20.01 22.21
CA GLU A 8 12.85 -19.63 20.95
C GLU A 8 12.71 -18.14 20.68
N SER A 9 13.78 -17.53 20.20
CA SER A 9 13.76 -16.16 19.68
C SER A 9 14.24 -16.11 18.24
N GLY A 10 13.58 -15.32 17.41
CA GLY A 10 13.99 -15.00 16.05
C GLY A 10 14.14 -13.49 15.85
N HIS A 11 14.80 -13.11 14.76
CA HIS A 11 14.95 -11.71 14.36
C HIS A 11 14.52 -11.56 12.90
N ILE A 12 13.72 -10.54 12.61
CA ILE A 12 13.27 -10.21 11.26
C ILE A 12 13.86 -8.88 10.80
N CYS A 13 14.18 -8.79 9.51
CA CYS A 13 14.66 -7.56 8.88
C CYS A 13 14.16 -7.43 7.45
N SER A 14 14.37 -6.28 6.83
CA SER A 14 13.92 -6.00 5.46
C SER A 14 14.67 -6.77 4.37
N GLU A 15 15.83 -7.34 4.68
CA GLU A 15 16.77 -7.91 3.70
C GLU A 15 16.47 -9.35 3.29
N ASN A 16 15.83 -10.16 4.15
CA ASN A 16 15.72 -11.60 3.92
C ASN A 16 14.37 -12.20 4.34
N ASP A 17 13.46 -12.33 3.37
CA ASP A 17 12.11 -12.87 3.58
C ASP A 17 12.12 -14.35 3.98
N GLU A 18 13.07 -15.16 3.50
CA GLU A 18 13.15 -16.58 3.86
C GLU A 18 13.48 -16.77 5.34
N VAL A 19 14.45 -16.00 5.84
CA VAL A 19 14.83 -16.01 7.26
C VAL A 19 13.69 -15.47 8.12
N ASN A 20 12.96 -14.45 7.66
CA ASN A 20 11.79 -13.94 8.37
C ASN A 20 10.70 -15.02 8.49
N HIS A 21 10.40 -15.70 7.38
CA HIS A 21 9.41 -16.79 7.36
C HIS A 21 9.81 -17.95 8.27
N GLN A 22 11.10 -18.31 8.31
CA GLN A 22 11.61 -19.33 9.23
C GLN A 22 11.45 -18.87 10.69
N SER A 23 11.80 -17.62 10.99
CA SER A 23 11.67 -17.02 12.33
C SER A 23 10.23 -17.08 12.85
N TYR A 24 9.22 -16.82 12.01
CA TYR A 24 7.82 -16.94 12.42
C TYR A 24 7.32 -18.36 12.64
N ARG A 25 7.99 -19.35 12.02
CA ARG A 25 7.60 -20.77 12.01
C ARG A 25 8.45 -21.64 12.93
N LEU A 26 9.29 -21.02 13.75
CA LEU A 26 10.03 -21.67 14.82
C LEU A 26 9.08 -22.61 15.62
N ASN A 27 9.49 -23.86 15.78
CA ASN A 27 8.61 -25.03 15.94
C ASN A 27 8.67 -25.65 17.35
N LEU A 28 8.85 -24.85 18.41
CA LEU A 28 8.63 -25.39 19.75
C LEU A 28 7.15 -25.68 20.02
N ASN A 29 6.94 -26.57 21.00
CA ASN A 29 5.64 -27.07 21.45
C ASN A 29 4.56 -25.98 21.42
N PRO A 30 3.30 -26.29 21.07
CA PRO A 30 2.19 -25.32 21.06
C PRO A 30 2.05 -24.49 22.35
N CYS A 31 2.57 -25.02 23.48
CA CYS A 31 2.58 -24.42 24.81
C CYS A 31 3.78 -23.48 25.09
N GLN A 32 4.82 -23.47 24.26
CA GLN A 32 5.97 -22.57 24.38
C GLN A 32 5.78 -21.39 23.43
N GLY A 33 5.96 -20.18 23.95
CA GLY A 33 5.87 -18.94 23.17
C GLY A 33 7.18 -18.69 22.41
N ASN A 34 7.09 -18.02 21.26
CA ASN A 34 8.25 -17.60 20.47
C ASN A 34 8.34 -16.09 20.48
N ILE A 35 9.54 -15.58 20.70
CA ILE A 35 9.85 -14.15 20.76
C ILE A 35 10.40 -13.74 19.40
N ILE A 36 9.88 -12.68 18.81
CA ILE A 36 10.38 -12.20 17.51
C ILE A 36 10.74 -10.74 17.66
N TYR A 37 12.00 -10.44 17.41
CA TYR A 37 12.57 -9.10 17.35
C TYR A 37 12.56 -8.60 15.92
N GLY A 38 12.48 -7.29 15.73
CA GLY A 38 12.64 -6.66 14.43
C GLY A 38 12.00 -5.29 14.37
N GLU A 39 12.13 -4.67 13.22
CA GLU A 39 11.60 -3.33 12.97
C GLU A 39 10.08 -3.36 12.73
N VAL A 40 9.40 -2.31 13.20
CA VAL A 40 7.94 -2.18 13.05
C VAL A 40 7.50 -2.26 11.58
N GLU A 41 8.27 -1.67 10.66
CA GLU A 41 7.97 -1.68 9.23
C GLU A 41 7.97 -3.10 8.65
N THR A 42 8.89 -3.96 9.10
CA THR A 42 8.94 -5.36 8.65
C THR A 42 7.69 -6.11 9.12
N PHE A 43 7.28 -5.92 10.38
CA PHE A 43 6.02 -6.49 10.89
C PHE A 43 4.79 -5.98 10.12
N GLN A 44 4.73 -4.67 9.83
CA GLN A 44 3.63 -4.07 9.06
C GLN A 44 3.52 -4.67 7.67
N ARG A 45 4.64 -4.76 6.95
CA ARG A 45 4.72 -5.36 5.62
C ARG A 45 4.22 -6.78 5.64
N ASP A 46 4.78 -7.61 6.51
CA ASP A 46 4.45 -9.03 6.59
C ASP A 46 2.98 -9.26 6.98
N ILE A 47 2.42 -8.46 7.90
CA ILE A 47 1.00 -8.51 8.27
C ILE A 47 0.11 -8.17 7.07
N LEU A 48 0.43 -7.09 6.34
CA LEU A 48 -0.33 -6.72 5.16
C LEU A 48 -0.22 -7.79 4.06
N GLU A 49 0.96 -8.39 3.88
CA GLU A 49 1.12 -9.48 2.92
C GLU A 49 0.32 -10.73 3.32
N GLU A 50 0.30 -11.13 4.59
CA GLU A 50 -0.55 -12.25 5.05
C GLU A 50 -2.05 -11.96 4.83
N GLU A 51 -2.50 -10.72 5.11
CA GLU A 51 -3.92 -10.35 5.01
C GLU A 51 -4.41 -10.21 3.57
N PHE A 52 -3.58 -9.66 2.70
CA PHE A 52 -3.99 -9.27 1.35
C PHE A 52 -3.40 -10.19 0.27
N ASN A 53 -2.27 -10.85 0.49
CA ASN A 53 -1.71 -11.81 -0.47
C ASN A 53 -2.17 -13.25 -0.16
N ASN A 54 -3.25 -13.69 -0.80
CA ASN A 54 -3.84 -15.03 -0.59
C ASN A 54 -2.87 -16.21 -0.83
N ASN A 55 -1.75 -15.97 -1.52
CA ASN A 55 -0.76 -17.01 -1.83
C ASN A 55 0.36 -17.07 -0.79
N LYS A 56 0.45 -16.10 0.13
CA LYS A 56 1.48 -16.04 1.18
C LYS A 56 0.85 -16.39 2.52
N LYS A 57 1.45 -17.35 3.23
CA LYS A 57 1.16 -17.70 4.63
C LYS A 57 2.41 -17.50 5.48
N ILE A 58 2.83 -16.26 5.61
CA ILE A 58 4.04 -15.80 6.29
C ILE A 58 4.08 -16.31 7.74
N PHE A 59 3.01 -16.08 8.50
CA PHE A 59 3.01 -16.37 9.94
C PHE A 59 2.59 -17.80 10.29
N GLY A 60 2.15 -18.61 9.32
CA GLY A 60 1.71 -19.99 9.55
C GLY A 60 0.68 -20.11 10.68
N LYS A 61 0.88 -21.06 11.61
CA LYS A 61 -0.03 -21.27 12.76
C LYS A 61 0.00 -20.12 13.79
N ARG A 62 1.02 -19.24 13.75
CA ARG A 62 1.14 -18.08 14.66
C ARG A 62 0.06 -17.04 14.38
N TYR A 63 -0.38 -16.91 13.12
CA TYR A 63 -1.42 -15.93 12.76
C TYR A 63 -2.74 -16.18 13.49
N ALA A 64 -3.09 -17.46 13.69
CA ALA A 64 -4.33 -17.89 14.32
C ALA A 64 -4.29 -17.87 15.86
N LYS A 65 -3.13 -17.61 16.49
CA LYS A 65 -3.04 -17.55 17.96
C LYS A 65 -3.86 -16.38 18.50
N ARG A 66 -4.74 -16.68 19.45
CA ARG A 66 -5.71 -15.75 20.06
C ARG A 66 -5.07 -14.72 21.01
N HIS A 67 -3.86 -14.99 21.51
CA HIS A 67 -3.13 -14.10 22.42
C HIS A 67 -1.78 -13.74 21.78
N LYS A 68 -1.66 -12.53 21.25
CA LYS A 68 -0.43 -11.97 20.67
C LYS A 68 -0.03 -10.79 21.54
N CYS A 69 1.24 -10.72 21.91
CA CYS A 69 1.82 -9.62 22.67
C CYS A 69 2.75 -8.82 21.77
N LEU A 70 2.70 -7.49 21.88
CA LEU A 70 3.66 -6.58 21.26
C LEU A 70 4.33 -5.77 22.36
N ILE A 71 5.66 -5.84 22.39
CA ILE A 71 6.50 -4.96 23.22
C ILE A 71 7.14 -3.98 22.26
N VAL A 72 6.91 -2.68 22.49
CA VAL A 72 7.52 -1.61 21.70
C VAL A 72 8.66 -1.01 22.52
N ASP A 73 9.79 -0.76 21.89
CA ASP A 73 10.89 0.00 22.48
C ASP A 73 10.79 1.45 21.99
N GLU A 74 11.14 2.42 22.84
CA GLU A 74 11.06 3.87 22.55
C GLU A 74 9.66 4.29 22.05
N VAL A 75 8.63 4.00 22.84
CA VAL A 75 7.24 4.21 22.43
C VAL A 75 6.88 5.66 22.17
N ASP A 76 7.49 6.61 22.87
CA ASP A 76 7.21 8.02 22.74
C ASP A 76 7.49 8.45 21.29
N ASN A 77 8.64 8.04 20.75
CA ASN A 77 8.95 8.21 19.33
C ASN A 77 7.97 7.44 18.43
N MET A 78 7.65 6.18 18.75
CA MET A 78 6.83 5.34 17.86
C MET A 78 5.33 5.69 17.84
N CYS A 79 4.80 6.18 18.96
CA CYS A 79 3.38 6.42 19.20
C CYS A 79 2.99 7.90 19.18
N LEU A 80 3.94 8.84 19.31
CA LEU A 80 3.70 10.28 19.13
C LEU A 80 4.30 10.77 17.82
N ASP A 81 5.62 10.69 17.66
CA ASP A 81 6.32 11.29 16.52
C ASP A 81 6.04 10.53 15.22
N ARG A 82 6.17 9.21 15.26
CA ARG A 82 5.98 8.30 14.11
C ARG A 82 4.62 7.63 14.09
N ALA A 83 3.67 8.07 14.92
CA ALA A 83 2.33 7.48 14.99
C ALA A 83 1.61 7.44 13.63
N ARG A 84 1.82 8.50 12.84
CA ARG A 84 1.23 8.71 11.51
C ARG A 84 2.07 8.12 10.39
N HIS A 85 3.24 7.54 10.68
CA HIS A 85 4.00 6.84 9.67
C HIS A 85 3.13 5.72 9.08
N VAL A 86 3.01 5.69 7.75
CA VAL A 86 2.17 4.75 7.01
C VAL A 86 3.05 3.95 6.07
N LEU A 87 3.05 2.63 6.26
CA LEU A 87 3.62 1.70 5.30
C LEU A 87 2.58 1.37 4.22
N TYR A 88 2.98 1.48 2.96
CA TYR A 88 2.16 1.16 1.81
C TYR A 88 2.76 -0.04 1.07
N LEU A 89 1.93 -1.04 0.77
CA LEU A 89 2.29 -2.04 -0.23
C LEU A 89 2.00 -1.46 -1.62
N SER A 90 3.06 -1.17 -2.35
CA SER A 90 2.98 -0.74 -3.74
C SER A 90 2.54 -1.91 -4.61
N HIS A 91 1.48 -1.69 -5.40
CA HIS A 91 1.04 -2.66 -6.40
C HIS A 91 1.03 -1.99 -7.76
N GLU A 92 1.69 -2.63 -8.73
CA GLU A 92 1.56 -2.23 -10.13
C GLU A 92 0.19 -2.71 -10.65
N ILE A 93 -0.58 -1.80 -11.26
CA ILE A 93 -1.82 -2.18 -11.93
C ILE A 93 -1.51 -2.47 -13.40
N GLU A 94 -1.19 -3.71 -13.75
CA GLU A 94 -0.99 -4.15 -15.13
C GLU A 94 -2.28 -4.15 -15.98
N ILE A 95 -3.46 -4.11 -15.34
CA ILE A 95 -4.77 -4.16 -16.02
C ILE A 95 -4.91 -3.01 -17.03
N LEU A 96 -4.37 -1.84 -16.72
CA LEU A 96 -4.51 -0.66 -17.58
C LEU A 96 -3.62 -0.73 -18.83
N THR A 97 -2.56 -1.54 -18.84
CA THR A 97 -1.61 -1.63 -19.97
C THR A 97 -1.98 -2.70 -20.99
N THR A 98 -2.73 -3.73 -20.57
CA THR A 98 -3.10 -4.88 -21.40
C THR A 98 -4.38 -4.66 -22.20
N GLU A 99 -5.43 -4.06 -21.61
CA GLU A 99 -6.71 -3.81 -22.32
C GLU A 99 -6.58 -2.79 -23.47
N THR A 100 -5.47 -2.06 -23.58
CA THR A 100 -5.35 -0.94 -24.50
C THR A 100 -4.58 -1.23 -25.79
N LYS A 101 -3.95 -2.42 -25.92
CA LYS A 101 -3.25 -2.80 -27.16
C LYS A 101 -4.20 -3.28 -28.26
N ASP A 102 -5.41 -3.71 -27.91
CA ASP A 102 -6.40 -4.28 -28.84
C ASP A 102 -7.54 -3.29 -29.19
N ALA A 103 -7.30 -1.98 -29.00
CA ALA A 103 -8.34 -0.95 -28.96
C ALA A 103 -8.79 -0.42 -30.34
N ASP A 104 -8.97 -1.30 -31.34
CA ASP A 104 -9.61 -0.90 -32.61
C ASP A 104 -11.15 -0.81 -32.48
N ASP A 105 -11.78 -1.43 -31.48
CA ASP A 105 -13.26 -1.43 -31.41
C ASP A 105 -13.88 -1.56 -29.98
N MET A 106 -13.53 -0.62 -29.08
CA MET A 106 -13.90 -0.63 -27.65
C MET A 106 -15.42 -0.42 -27.35
N SER A 107 -16.22 0.04 -28.33
CA SER A 107 -17.68 0.22 -28.14
C SER A 107 -18.42 -1.12 -28.02
N ASN A 108 -17.97 -2.14 -28.74
CA ASN A 108 -18.44 -3.52 -28.61
C ASN A 108 -17.93 -4.19 -27.31
N SER A 109 -16.95 -3.57 -26.66
CA SER A 109 -16.30 -4.09 -25.46
C SER A 109 -17.06 -3.75 -24.18
N ILE A 110 -17.92 -2.73 -24.09
CA ILE A 110 -18.64 -2.46 -22.81
C ILE A 110 -19.58 -3.62 -22.45
N ASP A 111 -20.32 -4.15 -23.42
CA ASP A 111 -21.19 -5.31 -23.24
C ASP A 111 -20.43 -6.64 -23.21
N LYS A 112 -19.28 -6.74 -23.88
CA LYS A 112 -18.40 -7.91 -23.77
C LYS A 112 -17.64 -7.94 -22.45
N ILE A 113 -17.11 -6.82 -21.93
CA ILE A 113 -16.42 -6.61 -20.65
C ILE A 113 -17.41 -6.75 -19.48
N SER A 114 -18.66 -6.28 -19.64
CA SER A 114 -19.72 -6.53 -18.66
C SER A 114 -20.17 -8.00 -18.64
N LYS A 115 -20.23 -8.68 -19.80
CA LYS A 115 -20.38 -10.15 -19.93
C LYS A 115 -19.11 -10.95 -19.60
N PHE A 116 -17.93 -10.32 -19.58
CA PHE A 116 -16.61 -10.96 -19.33
C PHE A 116 -16.41 -11.34 -17.87
N LYS A 117 -17.32 -10.90 -16.98
CA LYS A 117 -17.36 -11.24 -15.55
C LYS A 117 -17.43 -12.73 -15.25
N GLY A 118 -17.74 -13.59 -16.23
CA GLY A 118 -17.74 -15.05 -16.05
C GLY A 118 -16.49 -15.76 -16.57
N LYS A 119 -16.06 -15.45 -17.80
CA LYS A 119 -15.18 -16.36 -18.57
C LYS A 119 -13.69 -16.02 -18.59
N SER A 120 -13.28 -14.79 -18.29
CA SER A 120 -11.86 -14.44 -18.42
C SER A 120 -11.06 -14.51 -17.12
N VAL A 121 -11.75 -14.59 -15.98
CA VAL A 121 -11.14 -15.00 -14.71
C VAL A 121 -10.76 -16.50 -14.76
N GLU A 122 -11.43 -17.28 -15.62
CA GLU A 122 -11.14 -18.70 -15.86
C GLU A 122 -10.00 -18.94 -16.88
N ASN A 123 -9.66 -17.96 -17.72
CA ASN A 123 -8.68 -18.10 -18.82
C ASN A 123 -7.31 -17.42 -18.58
N ASN A 124 -7.01 -16.94 -17.37
CA ASN A 124 -5.67 -16.47 -16.95
C ASN A 124 -4.99 -15.30 -17.71
N ASN A 125 -5.68 -14.55 -18.59
CA ASN A 125 -5.02 -13.47 -19.36
C ASN A 125 -4.74 -12.17 -18.58
N ILE A 126 -5.40 -11.91 -17.45
CA ILE A 126 -5.14 -10.74 -16.59
C ILE A 126 -5.25 -11.16 -15.12
N TYR A 127 -4.14 -11.14 -14.38
CA TYR A 127 -4.15 -11.44 -12.94
C TYR A 127 -4.56 -10.20 -12.14
N ILE A 128 -5.72 -10.27 -11.49
CA ILE A 128 -6.17 -9.25 -10.54
C ILE A 128 -6.13 -9.85 -9.14
N PRO A 129 -5.32 -9.32 -8.21
CA PRO A 129 -5.33 -9.78 -6.83
C PRO A 129 -6.73 -9.69 -6.21
N LYS A 130 -7.15 -10.72 -5.47
CA LYS A 130 -8.56 -10.84 -5.06
C LYS A 130 -9.09 -9.64 -4.27
N TYR A 131 -8.25 -9.02 -3.45
CA TYR A 131 -8.60 -7.84 -2.66
C TYR A 131 -8.88 -6.60 -3.51
N LEU A 132 -8.34 -6.53 -4.73
CA LEU A 132 -8.61 -5.44 -5.68
C LEU A 132 -9.89 -5.64 -6.48
N HIS A 133 -10.51 -6.84 -6.49
CA HIS A 133 -11.72 -7.07 -7.29
C HIS A 133 -12.84 -6.06 -7.00
N LYS A 134 -13.08 -5.73 -5.73
CA LYS A 134 -14.12 -4.75 -5.37
C LYS A 134 -13.76 -3.35 -5.85
N PHE A 135 -12.49 -2.97 -5.72
CA PHE A 135 -11.96 -1.69 -6.19
C PHE A 135 -12.07 -1.56 -7.71
N VAL A 136 -11.55 -2.55 -8.44
CA VAL A 136 -11.60 -2.60 -9.91
C VAL A 136 -13.05 -2.59 -10.38
N LYS A 137 -13.92 -3.44 -9.81
CA LYS A 137 -15.35 -3.47 -10.15
C LYS A 137 -16.04 -2.12 -9.96
N TYR A 138 -15.67 -1.37 -8.91
CA TYR A 138 -16.22 -0.04 -8.66
C TYR A 138 -15.69 1.02 -9.63
N LYS A 139 -14.38 0.97 -9.96
CA LYS A 139 -13.73 1.95 -10.83
C LYS A 139 -13.94 1.72 -12.32
N LEU A 140 -14.17 0.47 -12.74
CA LEU A 140 -14.21 0.05 -14.15
C LEU A 140 -15.15 0.91 -14.99
N LYS A 141 -16.37 1.17 -14.51
CA LYS A 141 -17.32 2.03 -15.22
C LYS A 141 -16.72 3.41 -15.52
N ARG A 142 -16.09 4.03 -14.51
CA ARG A 142 -15.46 5.36 -14.65
C ARG A 142 -14.22 5.34 -15.54
N TRP A 143 -13.45 4.25 -15.50
CA TRP A 143 -12.30 4.07 -16.40
C TRP A 143 -12.76 3.98 -17.86
N VAL A 144 -13.81 3.21 -18.14
CA VAL A 144 -14.42 3.12 -19.47
C VAL A 144 -14.91 4.50 -19.94
N ASP A 145 -15.69 5.20 -19.12
CA ASP A 145 -16.16 6.57 -19.45
C ASP A 145 -14.97 7.51 -19.76
N SER A 146 -13.91 7.43 -18.95
CA SER A 146 -12.70 8.25 -19.12
C SER A 146 -11.92 7.89 -20.39
N ALA A 147 -11.88 6.62 -20.78
CA ALA A 147 -11.25 6.19 -22.03
C ALA A 147 -12.01 6.74 -23.25
N PHE A 148 -13.35 6.72 -23.23
CA PHE A 148 -14.15 7.35 -24.28
C PHE A 148 -13.94 8.85 -24.33
N GLN A 149 -13.89 9.49 -23.16
CA GLN A 149 -13.62 10.92 -23.05
C GLN A 149 -12.23 11.26 -23.62
N ALA A 150 -11.18 10.51 -23.27
CA ALA A 150 -9.84 10.71 -23.82
C ALA A 150 -9.80 10.56 -25.35
N ARG A 151 -10.60 9.63 -25.91
CA ARG A 151 -10.70 9.42 -27.36
C ARG A 151 -11.25 10.64 -28.08
N ILE A 152 -12.32 11.26 -27.56
CA ILE A 152 -12.97 12.42 -28.18
C ILE A 152 -12.23 13.74 -27.92
N MET A 153 -11.50 13.84 -26.81
CA MET A 153 -10.77 15.07 -26.46
C MET A 153 -9.64 15.35 -27.47
N THR A 154 -9.57 16.57 -27.96
CA THR A 154 -8.50 17.04 -28.84
C THR A 154 -7.57 18.01 -28.12
N GLU A 155 -6.36 18.16 -28.65
CA GLU A 155 -5.42 19.18 -28.21
C GLU A 155 -6.02 20.59 -28.46
N ASP A 156 -5.58 21.57 -27.68
CA ASP A 156 -5.94 23.00 -27.77
C ASP A 156 -7.39 23.35 -27.39
N ASP A 157 -8.10 22.47 -26.70
CA ASP A 157 -9.39 22.78 -26.06
C ASP A 157 -9.26 22.72 -24.52
N HIS A 158 -9.15 21.52 -23.96
CA HIS A 158 -9.07 21.33 -22.51
C HIS A 158 -7.64 21.05 -21.99
N PHE A 159 -6.66 20.84 -22.89
CA PHE A 159 -5.24 20.67 -22.56
C PHE A 159 -4.35 21.06 -23.73
N VAL A 160 -3.06 21.23 -23.43
CA VAL A 160 -1.98 21.38 -24.41
C VAL A 160 -0.90 20.33 -24.21
N LEU A 161 -0.23 19.96 -25.30
CA LEU A 161 0.97 19.12 -25.23
C LEU A 161 2.20 20.01 -25.11
N ASN A 162 2.81 20.02 -23.93
CA ASN A 162 4.09 20.68 -23.74
C ASN A 162 5.21 19.76 -24.21
N ILE A 163 5.90 20.19 -25.27
CA ILE A 163 7.11 19.57 -25.78
C ILE A 163 8.29 20.37 -25.19
N PRO A 164 9.08 19.81 -24.27
CA PRO A 164 10.24 20.51 -23.72
C PRO A 164 11.16 20.94 -24.86
N LYS A 165 11.51 22.23 -24.91
CA LYS A 165 12.58 22.72 -25.77
C LYS A 165 13.90 22.45 -25.06
N THR A 166 14.67 21.48 -25.52
CA THR A 166 16.09 21.38 -25.16
C THR A 166 16.94 21.55 -26.41
N ASP A 167 17.81 22.55 -26.35
CA ASP A 167 19.04 22.59 -27.12
C ASP A 167 19.91 21.41 -26.69
N GLY A 168 20.37 20.61 -27.66
CA GLY A 168 21.37 19.56 -27.41
C GLY A 168 20.81 18.15 -27.19
N GLN A 169 20.98 17.34 -28.23
CA GLN A 169 21.25 15.89 -28.28
C GLN A 169 20.50 14.93 -27.33
N ASN A 170 19.69 14.06 -27.97
CA ASN A 170 19.44 12.65 -27.62
C ASN A 170 18.63 12.28 -26.36
N ASN A 171 17.67 13.10 -25.92
CA ASN A 171 16.57 12.60 -25.09
C ASN A 171 15.27 12.61 -25.90
N GLN A 172 14.60 11.46 -25.99
CA GLN A 172 13.27 11.33 -26.61
C GLN A 172 12.37 12.42 -26.04
N LYS A 173 11.88 13.33 -26.89
CA LYS A 173 10.96 14.42 -26.54
C LYS A 173 9.73 13.85 -25.84
N GLN A 174 9.71 13.81 -24.51
CA GLN A 174 8.55 13.32 -23.78
C GLN A 174 7.51 14.44 -23.75
N LYS A 175 6.48 14.30 -24.59
CA LYS A 175 5.31 15.19 -24.58
C LYS A 175 4.69 15.13 -23.19
N THR A 176 4.38 16.28 -22.59
CA THR A 176 3.68 16.36 -21.30
C THR A 176 2.30 16.96 -21.49
N ILE A 177 1.28 16.35 -20.88
CA ILE A 177 -0.10 16.83 -20.96
C ILE A 177 -0.33 17.84 -19.84
N ILE A 178 -0.73 19.06 -20.18
CA ILE A 178 -1.01 20.13 -19.21
C ILE A 178 -2.46 20.57 -19.36
N VAL A 179 -3.22 20.49 -18.28
CA VAL A 179 -4.61 20.93 -18.22
C VAL A 179 -4.70 22.44 -18.45
N LEU A 180 -5.68 22.87 -19.25
CA LEU A 180 -6.02 24.26 -19.47
C LEU A 180 -7.33 24.61 -18.78
N ASP A 181 -7.38 25.81 -18.20
CA ASP A 181 -8.64 26.46 -17.88
C ASP A 181 -9.26 27.04 -19.16
N LYS A 182 -10.48 26.60 -19.50
CA LYS A 182 -11.15 26.97 -20.75
C LYS A 182 -11.53 28.44 -20.82
N ASP A 183 -11.88 29.03 -19.69
CA ASP A 183 -12.37 30.40 -19.64
C ASP A 183 -11.23 31.41 -19.72
N THR A 184 -10.03 31.04 -19.23
CA THR A 184 -8.89 31.95 -19.10
C THR A 184 -7.68 31.56 -19.96
N GLY A 185 -7.64 30.34 -20.51
CA GLY A 185 -6.49 29.80 -21.23
C GLY A 185 -5.27 29.53 -20.35
N VAL A 186 -5.40 29.58 -19.03
CA VAL A 186 -4.27 29.42 -18.09
C VAL A 186 -3.88 27.94 -17.97
N LYS A 187 -2.56 27.68 -18.01
CA LYS A 187 -1.96 26.35 -17.80
C LYS A 187 -1.95 25.96 -16.33
N GLN A 188 -2.47 24.77 -16.03
CA GLN A 188 -2.57 24.23 -14.67
C GLN A 188 -1.62 23.05 -14.46
N TYR A 189 -0.37 23.33 -14.08
CA TYR A 189 0.69 22.33 -13.95
C TYR A 189 0.48 21.32 -12.81
N SER A 190 -0.25 21.70 -11.75
CA SER A 190 -0.48 20.85 -10.57
C SER A 190 -1.79 20.05 -10.64
N ILE A 191 -2.53 20.16 -11.74
CA ILE A 191 -3.82 19.50 -11.90
C ILE A 191 -3.66 18.31 -12.84
N LEU A 192 -4.05 17.15 -12.34
CA LEU A 192 -4.18 15.93 -13.11
C LEU A 192 -5.65 15.52 -13.14
N TRP A 193 -6.15 15.14 -14.31
CA TRP A 193 -7.49 14.56 -14.38
C TRP A 193 -7.57 13.22 -13.66
N SER A 194 -8.63 13.07 -12.88
CA SER A 194 -8.85 11.90 -12.04
C SER A 194 -9.46 10.74 -12.83
N HIS A 195 -9.68 9.61 -12.14
CA HIS A 195 -10.40 8.45 -12.67
C HIS A 195 -9.81 7.82 -13.95
N GLY A 196 -8.48 7.86 -14.14
CA GLY A 196 -7.85 7.23 -15.30
C GLY A 196 -7.77 8.13 -16.54
N LEU A 197 -8.46 9.29 -16.56
CA LEU A 197 -8.54 10.14 -17.75
C LEU A 197 -7.17 10.68 -18.17
N ALA A 198 -6.35 11.12 -17.22
CA ALA A 198 -4.99 11.56 -17.53
C ALA A 198 -4.15 10.42 -18.13
N GLN A 199 -4.26 9.21 -17.57
CA GLN A 199 -3.55 8.02 -18.01
C GLN A 199 -3.95 7.63 -19.44
N PHE A 200 -5.26 7.68 -19.76
CA PHE A 200 -5.74 7.41 -21.12
C PHE A 200 -5.32 8.49 -22.13
N LEU A 201 -5.26 9.76 -21.72
CA LEU A 201 -4.72 10.82 -22.57
C LEU A 201 -3.21 10.66 -22.79
N GLU A 202 -2.45 10.29 -21.76
CA GLU A 202 -1.03 9.98 -21.89
C GLU A 202 -0.82 8.81 -22.84
N LEU A 203 -1.64 7.77 -22.74
CA LEU A 203 -1.60 6.67 -23.70
C LEU A 203 -1.88 7.15 -25.13
N LYS A 204 -2.92 7.94 -25.35
CA LYS A 204 -3.30 8.47 -26.67
C LYS A 204 -2.18 9.30 -27.31
N TYR A 205 -1.54 10.19 -26.55
CA TYR A 205 -0.60 11.17 -27.11
C TYR A 205 0.88 10.78 -26.98
N ARG A 206 1.22 9.89 -26.03
CA ARG A 206 2.59 9.42 -25.80
C ARG A 206 2.80 7.96 -26.21
N GLY A 207 1.73 7.20 -26.49
CA GLY A 207 1.81 5.77 -26.79
C GLY A 207 2.27 4.91 -25.60
N LYS A 208 2.28 5.49 -24.39
CA LYS A 208 2.74 4.85 -23.16
C LYS A 208 1.78 5.19 -22.03
N LEU A 209 1.32 4.17 -21.32
CA LEU A 209 0.65 4.35 -20.05
C LEU A 209 1.71 4.53 -18.96
N PRO A 210 1.60 5.55 -18.09
CA PRO A 210 2.46 5.63 -16.92
C PRO A 210 2.20 4.42 -16.01
N VAL A 211 3.26 3.78 -15.53
CA VAL A 211 3.14 2.75 -14.49
C VAL A 211 2.81 3.48 -13.19
N GLU A 212 1.56 3.45 -12.78
CA GLU A 212 1.15 4.00 -11.49
C GLU A 212 1.12 2.89 -10.44
N SER A 213 1.76 3.17 -9.31
CA SER A 213 1.63 2.33 -8.12
C SER A 213 0.33 2.64 -7.39
N LEU A 214 -0.50 1.63 -7.21
CA LEU A 214 -1.69 1.74 -6.39
C LEU A 214 -1.33 1.59 -4.92
N LYS A 215 -1.45 2.69 -4.17
CA LYS A 215 -1.29 2.72 -2.71
C LYS A 215 -2.58 2.35 -1.98
N ALA A 216 -3.18 1.20 -2.30
CA ALA A 216 -4.47 0.79 -1.74
C ALA A 216 -4.38 -0.04 -0.45
N VAL A 217 -3.25 -0.70 -0.20
CA VAL A 217 -3.02 -1.53 0.98
C VAL A 217 -1.99 -0.85 1.87
N PHE A 218 -2.40 -0.46 3.06
CA PHE A 218 -1.55 0.31 3.97
C PHE A 218 -1.94 0.14 5.43
N ILE A 219 -0.98 0.40 6.31
CA ILE A 219 -1.18 0.43 7.76
C ILE A 219 -0.27 1.48 8.38
N SER A 220 -0.77 2.21 9.37
CA SER A 220 0.06 3.14 10.15
C SER A 220 0.64 2.47 11.40
N ASN A 221 1.66 3.07 12.02
CA ASN A 221 2.16 2.62 13.33
C ASN A 221 1.01 2.56 14.35
N LYS A 222 0.23 3.64 14.43
CA LYS A 222 -1.00 3.67 15.24
C LYS A 222 -1.94 2.51 14.91
N GLY A 223 -2.23 2.31 13.62
CA GLY A 223 -3.15 1.26 13.17
C GLY A 223 -2.66 -0.15 13.49
N LEU A 224 -1.34 -0.38 13.45
CA LEU A 224 -0.73 -1.63 13.88
C LEU A 224 -0.90 -1.84 15.38
N PHE A 225 -0.48 -0.87 16.20
CA PHE A 225 -0.46 -1.01 17.66
C PHE A 225 -1.87 -1.20 18.23
N GLN A 226 -2.87 -0.52 17.66
CA GLN A 226 -4.28 -0.70 18.03
C GLN A 226 -4.81 -2.13 17.80
N ARG A 227 -4.18 -2.93 16.93
CA ARG A 227 -4.55 -4.35 16.75
C ARG A 227 -4.18 -5.23 17.95
N TYR A 228 -3.21 -4.81 18.77
CA TYR A 228 -2.73 -5.57 19.93
C TYR A 228 -3.48 -5.25 21.23
N LYS A 229 -4.30 -4.18 21.25
CA LYS A 229 -5.20 -3.83 22.36
C LYS A 229 -4.52 -3.94 23.74
N SER A 230 -5.09 -4.73 24.65
CA SER A 230 -4.59 -4.96 26.02
C SER A 230 -3.31 -5.80 26.10
N CYS A 231 -2.71 -6.17 24.97
CA CYS A 231 -1.45 -6.90 24.89
C CYS A 231 -0.35 -6.05 24.23
N LEU A 232 -0.47 -4.72 24.32
CA LEU A 232 0.57 -3.76 24.01
C LEU A 232 1.26 -3.36 25.31
N TYR A 233 2.57 -3.61 25.37
CA TYR A 233 3.46 -3.16 26.44
C TYR A 233 4.56 -2.34 25.80
N ASP A 234 5.20 -1.49 26.58
CA ASP A 234 6.36 -0.77 26.08
C ASP A 234 7.30 -0.32 27.20
N LEU A 235 8.48 0.10 26.76
CA LEU A 235 9.51 0.71 27.58
C LEU A 235 9.97 2.01 26.91
N THR A 236 10.11 3.08 27.69
CA THR A 236 10.78 4.31 27.27
C THR A 236 11.36 5.04 28.47
N GLY A 237 12.44 5.79 28.24
CA GLY A 237 13.02 6.69 29.23
C GLY A 237 12.24 8.01 29.40
N THR A 238 11.37 8.37 28.45
CA THR A 238 10.75 9.70 28.39
C THR A 238 9.30 9.66 27.90
N LEU A 239 8.36 9.34 28.79
CA LEU A 239 6.92 9.34 28.44
C LEU A 239 6.26 10.73 28.35
N GLY A 240 7.05 11.79 28.53
CA GLY A 240 6.58 13.17 28.45
C GLY A 240 5.62 13.57 29.58
N SER A 241 4.90 14.68 29.38
CA SER A 241 3.97 15.26 30.36
C SER A 241 2.73 14.40 30.63
N GLU A 242 2.00 14.67 31.73
CA GLU A 242 0.71 14.03 32.05
C GLU A 242 -0.29 14.08 30.88
N ASN A 243 -0.29 15.16 30.10
CA ASN A 243 -1.15 15.28 28.92
C ASN A 243 -0.79 14.26 27.83
N SER A 244 0.51 14.05 27.59
CA SER A 244 0.99 13.06 26.62
C SER A 244 0.63 11.64 27.07
N GLN A 245 0.79 11.36 28.36
CA GLN A 245 0.40 10.09 28.96
C GLN A 245 -1.11 9.85 28.86
N SER A 246 -1.94 10.84 29.24
CA SER A 246 -3.40 10.73 29.11
C SER A 246 -3.81 10.46 27.67
N PHE A 247 -3.24 11.18 26.71
CA PHE A 247 -3.51 10.96 25.29
C PHE A 247 -3.14 9.55 24.83
N LEU A 248 -1.97 9.03 25.22
CA LEU A 248 -1.54 7.68 24.89
C LEU A 248 -2.42 6.61 25.55
N SER A 249 -2.85 6.83 26.80
CA SER A 249 -3.78 5.97 27.52
C SER A 249 -5.11 5.85 26.77
N ASP A 250 -5.67 6.98 26.31
CA ASP A 250 -6.93 7.00 25.56
C ASP A 250 -6.77 6.37 24.16
N LEU A 251 -5.63 6.58 23.51
CA LEU A 251 -5.41 6.16 22.13
C LEU A 251 -5.12 4.66 21.99
N TYR A 252 -4.37 4.10 22.94
CA TYR A 252 -3.84 2.73 22.90
C TYR A 252 -4.32 1.85 24.07
N TYR A 253 -5.09 2.38 25.01
CA TYR A 253 -5.60 1.68 26.19
C TYR A 253 -4.48 1.16 27.11
N VAL A 254 -3.41 1.94 27.26
CA VAL A 254 -2.24 1.61 28.07
C VAL A 254 -2.26 2.34 29.42
N LYS A 255 -1.52 1.80 30.40
CA LYS A 255 -1.28 2.40 31.71
C LYS A 255 0.22 2.63 31.90
N PHE A 256 0.56 3.63 32.71
CA PHE A 256 1.95 3.99 33.00
C PHE A 256 2.33 3.61 34.41
N ALA A 257 3.58 3.20 34.58
CA ALA A 257 4.18 2.92 35.87
C ALA A 257 5.64 3.36 35.82
N ASP A 258 6.03 4.24 36.74
CA ASP A 258 7.42 4.68 36.87
C ASP A 258 8.23 3.60 37.59
N LEU A 259 9.31 3.15 36.93
CA LEU A 259 10.26 2.23 37.52
C LEU A 259 11.38 3.06 38.18
N SER A 260 11.55 2.91 39.49
CA SER A 260 12.64 3.57 40.21
C SER A 260 13.99 3.08 39.70
N THR A 261 14.90 4.00 39.39
CA THR A 261 16.27 3.66 38.96
C THR A 261 17.04 2.98 40.08
N SER A 262 17.76 1.90 39.77
CA SER A 262 18.67 1.25 40.72
C SER A 262 19.82 2.20 41.09
N LYS A 263 20.13 2.31 42.38
CA LYS A 263 21.32 3.02 42.88
C LYS A 263 22.60 2.27 42.56
#